data_AF-A0A397JER7-F1
#
_entry.id   AF-A0A397JER7-F1
#
_cell.length_a   1.000
_cell.length_b   1.000
_cell.length_c   1.000
_cell.angle_alpha   90.00
_cell.angle_beta   90.00
_cell.angle_gamma   90.00
#
_symmetry.space_group_name_H-M   'P 1'
#
loop_
_entity.id
_entity.type
_entity.pdbx_description
1 polymer ?
#
loop_
_entity_poly.entity_id
_entity_poly.type
_entity_poly.pdbx_seq_one_letter_code
_entity_poly.pdbx_strand_id
1 'polypeptide(L)'
;MNHLSLLLQVLLLIFPLPQIIYTQENNIPKYNNNKQIIFSSTFNNNDDLLVTNINECPKLNSRNNNNLPTSVHDLRPDDIKLILALGDSITTAFGADAKCKDDGGDNNYLEELYEYRGVSYAMGGDDGAISLANFYKHYSPELRVLLLIFPLPQIIYTQENNIPKYNNNKQIIFSSTFNNNDDLLVTNINECPKLNSRNNNNLPTSVHDLRPDDIKLILALGDSITTAFGADAKCKDDGGDNNYLEELYEYRGVSYAMGGDDGAISLANFYKHYSPELRGASVGNHIVEICYGILCPPKQYHPELDNLNAALTGAMVKNLDYEIDYLLSQYEKESEEFKNSFKFLNLFIGSNDICLICSHSIPWITEKKFERYLMNAIEKIRLNIPNVIINIMDEFNVSQIYNLTKGQTEYCTKLGALPNFECECAFIEGPIGVHNRRQMDELSRKYNEAIKRIVQYYSEQPSNTFAVINHHFEYNLTSFPIDSLSCVDCFHPSTKLHQLVAKTLWNSLPFSSLGPKLVNWESDKKIRCWNEQDRIRIR
;
A
#
# COMPACT_ATOMS: atom_id res chain seq x y z
N MET A 1 26.15 -33.64 -8.06
CA MET A 1 26.97 -32.47 -7.65
C MET A 1 27.60 -31.89 -8.91
N ASN A 2 27.06 -30.79 -9.43
CA ASN A 2 27.71 -29.86 -10.40
C ASN A 2 26.72 -28.83 -11.04
N HIS A 3 25.49 -28.68 -10.54
CA HIS A 3 24.60 -27.59 -10.98
C HIS A 3 24.37 -26.49 -9.93
N LEU A 4 24.79 -26.69 -8.68
CA LEU A 4 24.65 -25.70 -7.60
C LEU A 4 25.75 -24.61 -7.64
N SER A 5 26.83 -24.84 -8.37
CA SER A 5 28.00 -23.94 -8.43
C SER A 5 27.81 -22.75 -9.38
N LEU A 6 26.85 -22.80 -10.31
CA LEU A 6 26.67 -21.74 -11.31
C LEU A 6 25.74 -20.62 -10.83
N LEU A 7 24.83 -20.92 -9.89
CA LEU A 7 23.93 -19.92 -9.29
C LEU A 7 24.67 -18.97 -8.34
N LEU A 8 25.75 -19.43 -7.71
CA LEU A 8 26.46 -18.68 -6.68
C LEU A 8 27.40 -17.59 -7.22
N GLN A 9 27.69 -17.58 -8.53
CA GLN A 9 28.63 -16.63 -9.15
C GLN A 9 27.96 -15.38 -9.76
N VAL A 10 26.64 -15.32 -9.85
CA VAL A 10 25.94 -14.15 -10.43
C VAL A 10 25.51 -13.12 -9.36
N LEU A 11 25.57 -13.47 -8.07
CA LEU A 11 24.96 -12.68 -6.99
C LEU A 11 25.93 -11.82 -6.15
N LEU A 12 27.19 -11.67 -6.55
CA LEU A 12 28.24 -11.04 -5.72
C LEU A 12 28.80 -9.70 -6.21
N LEU A 13 28.12 -9.00 -7.10
CA LEU A 13 28.49 -7.62 -7.41
C LEU A 13 27.27 -6.71 -7.33
N ILE A 14 27.42 -5.64 -6.56
CA ILE A 14 26.57 -4.44 -6.42
C ILE A 14 25.71 -4.40 -5.14
N PHE A 15 26.35 -3.95 -4.05
CA PHE A 15 25.77 -3.08 -3.02
C PHE A 15 26.87 -2.07 -2.61
N PRO A 16 26.54 -0.82 -2.24
CA PRO A 16 26.14 -0.56 -0.86
C PRO A 16 25.00 0.47 -0.67
N LEU A 17 24.29 0.23 0.43
CA LEU A 17 23.25 1.02 1.09
C LEU A 17 23.78 2.33 1.70
N PRO A 18 22.89 3.30 2.05
CA PRO A 18 22.85 3.69 3.47
C PRO A 18 21.46 4.07 4.06
N GLN A 19 21.47 4.12 5.40
CA GLN A 19 20.39 4.26 6.36
C GLN A 19 19.91 5.71 6.62
N ILE A 20 18.58 5.85 6.78
CA ILE A 20 17.69 6.59 7.74
C ILE A 20 18.38 7.51 8.82
N ILE A 21 17.89 8.70 9.27
CA ILE A 21 16.77 9.02 10.23
C ILE A 21 16.52 10.55 10.45
N TYR A 22 15.20 10.92 10.52
CA TYR A 22 14.36 11.96 11.21
C TYR A 22 14.86 13.33 11.78
N THR A 23 14.27 14.50 11.41
CA THR A 23 13.08 15.33 11.87
C THR A 23 13.39 16.45 12.90
N GLN A 24 12.72 17.61 13.02
CA GLN A 24 11.27 17.87 13.19
C GLN A 24 10.91 19.38 13.03
N GLU A 25 9.64 19.63 12.61
CA GLU A 25 8.72 20.73 13.03
C GLU A 25 9.03 22.21 12.64
N ASN A 26 8.08 23.11 12.32
CA ASN A 26 6.66 23.24 12.69
C ASN A 26 5.90 24.22 11.76
N ASN A 27 4.56 24.11 11.76
CA ASN A 27 3.53 25.11 11.40
C ASN A 27 3.24 25.47 9.93
N ILE A 28 2.15 24.93 9.36
CA ILE A 28 1.40 25.58 8.25
C ILE A 28 -0.13 25.44 8.48
N PRO A 29 -0.95 26.49 8.25
CA PRO A 29 -2.41 26.47 8.46
C PRO A 29 -3.18 25.81 7.30
N LYS A 30 -4.35 25.25 7.60
CA LYS A 30 -5.31 24.63 6.67
C LYS A 30 -5.90 25.64 5.66
N TYR A 31 -6.00 25.24 4.38
CA TYR A 31 -6.80 25.93 3.34
C TYR A 31 -7.80 24.99 2.66
N ASN A 32 -8.97 25.55 2.35
CA ASN A 32 -10.18 24.92 1.79
C ASN A 32 -10.03 24.48 0.33
N ASN A 33 -10.58 23.31 0.01
CA ASN A 33 -10.78 22.79 -1.34
C ASN A 33 -11.88 23.59 -2.08
N ASN A 34 -11.59 24.02 -3.31
CA ASN A 34 -12.46 23.88 -4.50
C ASN A 34 -11.92 24.73 -5.66
N LYS A 35 -11.22 24.08 -6.61
CA LYS A 35 -11.12 24.38 -8.06
C LYS A 35 -9.97 23.55 -8.67
N GLN A 36 -10.29 22.51 -9.44
CA GLN A 36 -9.34 21.91 -10.37
C GLN A 36 -9.09 22.91 -11.51
N ILE A 37 -7.84 23.33 -11.69
CA ILE A 37 -7.42 24.14 -12.83
C ILE A 37 -6.86 23.17 -13.88
N ILE A 38 -7.57 23.02 -15.00
CA ILE A 38 -7.07 22.31 -16.18
C ILE A 38 -6.31 23.34 -17.03
N PHE A 39 -5.01 23.12 -17.22
CA PHE A 39 -4.21 23.90 -18.17
C PHE A 39 -4.30 23.22 -19.54
N SER A 40 -4.97 23.84 -20.51
CA SER A 40 -4.80 23.52 -21.93
C SER A 40 -4.08 24.66 -22.61
N SER A 41 -2.85 24.46 -23.08
CA SER A 41 -2.21 25.37 -24.02
C SER A 41 -2.47 24.89 -25.45
N THR A 42 -3.29 25.62 -26.19
CA THR A 42 -3.34 25.53 -27.66
C THR A 42 -2.39 26.56 -28.23
N PHE A 43 -1.27 26.13 -28.83
CA PHE A 43 -0.39 26.99 -29.62
C PHE A 43 -1.06 27.29 -30.96
N ASN A 44 -1.76 28.41 -31.02
CA ASN A 44 -2.29 28.96 -32.27
C ASN A 44 -2.13 30.47 -32.18
N ASN A 45 -1.08 31.03 -32.78
CA ASN A 45 -1.10 32.32 -33.49
C ASN A 45 0.26 32.61 -34.16
N ASN A 46 0.21 33.18 -35.36
CA ASN A 46 1.38 33.54 -36.19
C ASN A 46 2.16 34.79 -35.68
N ASP A 47 1.97 35.20 -34.43
CA ASP A 47 2.59 36.38 -33.81
C ASP A 47 3.52 36.02 -32.63
N ASP A 48 3.79 34.73 -32.39
CA ASP A 48 4.67 34.29 -31.30
C ASP A 48 6.15 34.56 -31.65
N LEU A 49 6.81 35.41 -30.86
CA LEU A 49 8.25 35.64 -30.96
C LEU A 49 9.01 34.42 -30.40
N LEU A 50 9.39 33.50 -31.29
CA LEU A 50 10.24 32.36 -30.95
C LEU A 50 11.71 32.77 -31.03
N VAL A 51 12.39 32.77 -29.88
CA VAL A 51 13.81 33.13 -29.76
C VAL A 51 14.62 31.95 -29.25
N THR A 52 15.90 31.89 -29.62
CA THR A 52 16.82 30.85 -29.15
C THR A 52 17.55 31.24 -27.86
N ASN A 53 17.49 32.53 -27.49
CA ASN A 53 18.08 33.08 -26.29
C ASN A 53 17.08 34.00 -25.58
N ILE A 54 16.87 33.78 -24.27
CA ILE A 54 15.91 34.57 -23.47
C ILE A 54 16.22 36.07 -23.47
N ASN A 55 17.48 36.47 -23.70
CA ASN A 55 17.86 37.88 -23.76
C ASN A 55 17.29 38.62 -24.97
N GLU A 56 16.86 37.89 -26.01
CA GLU A 56 16.17 38.44 -27.18
C GLU A 56 14.69 38.76 -26.88
N CYS A 57 14.13 38.22 -25.79
CA CYS A 57 12.79 38.56 -25.35
C CYS A 57 12.74 39.98 -24.76
N PRO A 58 11.72 40.79 -25.10
CA PRO A 58 11.56 42.12 -24.51
C PRO A 58 11.34 42.05 -23.00
N LYS A 59 11.88 43.02 -22.26
CA LYS A 59 11.61 43.16 -20.82
C LYS A 59 10.16 43.60 -20.59
N LEU A 60 9.57 43.17 -19.47
CA LEU A 60 8.25 43.62 -19.03
C LEU A 60 8.37 44.90 -18.21
N ASN A 61 7.44 45.84 -18.42
CA ASN A 61 7.30 46.98 -17.54
C ASN A 61 6.64 46.53 -16.24
N SER A 62 7.33 46.78 -15.11
CA SER A 62 6.82 46.47 -13.77
C SER A 62 5.47 47.13 -13.54
N ARG A 63 4.54 46.37 -12.94
CA ARG A 63 3.25 46.94 -12.52
C ARG A 63 3.43 48.00 -11.44
N ASN A 64 2.63 49.04 -11.52
CA ASN A 64 2.50 50.06 -10.49
C ASN A 64 1.83 49.43 -9.26
N ASN A 65 2.14 49.88 -8.04
CA ASN A 65 1.60 49.31 -6.79
C ASN A 65 0.05 49.26 -6.71
N ASN A 66 -0.66 50.03 -7.53
CA ASN A 66 -2.13 50.04 -7.60
C ASN A 66 -2.71 48.97 -8.54
N ASN A 67 -1.88 48.23 -9.28
CA ASN A 67 -2.28 47.24 -10.30
C ASN A 67 -1.69 45.83 -10.06
N LEU A 68 -1.35 45.50 -8.80
CA LEU A 68 -0.86 44.17 -8.45
C LEU A 68 -1.92 43.09 -8.77
N PRO A 69 -1.50 41.92 -9.27
CA PRO A 69 -2.43 40.83 -9.57
C PRO A 69 -3.09 40.33 -8.28
N THR A 70 -4.42 40.24 -8.28
CA THR A 70 -5.21 39.70 -7.17
C THR A 70 -5.64 38.25 -7.40
N SER A 71 -5.33 37.70 -8.58
CA SER A 71 -5.68 36.35 -9.02
C SER A 71 -4.48 35.70 -9.71
N VAL A 72 -4.37 34.38 -9.56
CA VAL A 72 -3.34 33.58 -10.23
C VAL A 72 -3.47 33.57 -11.75
N HIS A 73 -4.67 33.84 -12.27
CA HIS A 73 -4.94 33.92 -13.71
C HIS A 73 -4.42 35.23 -14.34
N ASP A 74 -4.09 36.23 -13.52
CA ASP A 74 -3.57 37.52 -13.96
C ASP A 74 -2.05 37.60 -13.79
N LEU A 75 -1.37 36.54 -13.36
CA LEU A 75 0.07 36.56 -13.13
C LEU A 75 0.84 36.63 -14.45
N ARG A 76 1.82 37.55 -14.50
CA ARG A 76 2.86 37.59 -15.53
C ARG A 76 4.19 37.12 -14.96
N PRO A 77 5.18 36.78 -15.81
CA PRO A 77 6.50 36.38 -15.33
C PRO A 77 7.19 37.39 -14.40
N ASP A 78 6.97 38.69 -14.57
CA ASP A 78 7.53 39.73 -13.68
C ASP A 78 6.83 39.80 -12.31
N ASP A 79 5.65 39.22 -12.17
CA ASP A 79 4.89 39.15 -10.90
C ASP A 79 5.40 38.00 -9.99
N ILE A 80 6.15 37.04 -10.53
CA ILE A 80 6.69 35.89 -9.78
C ILE A 80 8.03 36.27 -9.13
N LYS A 81 8.05 36.30 -7.79
CA LYS A 81 9.24 36.71 -7.00
C LYS A 81 9.98 35.55 -6.35
N LEU A 82 9.39 34.37 -6.33
CA LEU A 82 9.97 33.15 -5.77
C LEU A 82 9.57 31.96 -6.63
N ILE A 83 10.56 31.13 -6.99
CA ILE A 83 10.32 29.81 -7.59
C ILE A 83 10.87 28.76 -6.64
N LEU A 84 10.06 27.73 -6.43
CA LEU A 84 10.34 26.56 -5.63
C LEU A 84 10.17 25.33 -6.52
N ALA A 85 11.11 24.39 -6.45
CA ALA A 85 10.95 23.06 -7.02
C ALA A 85 11.31 22.02 -5.97
N LEU A 86 10.54 20.93 -6.01
CA LEU A 86 10.64 19.77 -5.16
C LEU A 86 10.65 18.57 -6.09
N GLY A 87 11.62 17.69 -5.95
CA GLY A 87 11.71 16.52 -6.80
C GLY A 87 12.91 15.64 -6.48
N ASP A 88 13.13 14.66 -7.35
CA ASP A 88 14.16 13.63 -7.21
C ASP A 88 15.51 14.05 -7.81
N SER A 89 16.38 13.07 -8.05
CA SER A 89 17.70 13.25 -8.66
C SER A 89 17.66 13.98 -10.00
N ILE A 90 16.57 13.88 -10.77
CA ILE A 90 16.38 14.59 -12.05
C ILE A 90 16.20 16.09 -11.78
N THR A 91 15.43 16.45 -10.75
CA THR A 91 15.24 17.86 -10.35
C THR A 91 16.54 18.49 -9.84
N THR A 92 17.43 17.68 -9.26
CA THR A 92 18.76 18.10 -8.79
C THR A 92 19.83 18.13 -9.89
N ALA A 93 19.52 17.67 -11.10
CA ALA A 93 20.47 17.49 -12.19
C ALA A 93 21.68 16.60 -11.80
N PHE A 94 21.38 15.46 -11.19
CA PHE A 94 22.37 14.47 -10.78
C PHE A 94 23.19 13.98 -11.98
N GLY A 95 24.51 14.13 -11.92
CA GLY A 95 25.44 13.76 -12.99
C GLY A 95 25.37 14.63 -14.25
N ALA A 96 24.59 15.72 -14.27
CA ALA A 96 24.28 16.44 -15.50
C ALA A 96 25.46 17.16 -16.18
N ASP A 97 26.54 17.46 -15.46
CA ASP A 97 27.76 18.07 -16.02
C ASP A 97 29.01 17.22 -15.68
N ALA A 98 28.80 15.91 -15.44
CA ALA A 98 29.89 14.98 -15.24
C ALA A 98 30.62 14.73 -16.58
N LYS A 99 31.95 14.85 -16.58
CA LYS A 99 32.73 14.66 -17.81
C LYS A 99 32.93 13.17 -18.09
N CYS A 100 32.28 12.69 -19.14
CA CYS A 100 32.45 11.33 -19.61
C CYS A 100 33.80 11.16 -20.34
N LYS A 101 34.29 9.92 -20.43
CA LYS A 101 35.61 9.58 -20.99
C LYS A 101 35.83 10.06 -22.43
N ASP A 102 34.75 10.19 -23.19
CA ASP A 102 34.76 10.65 -24.58
C ASP A 102 34.88 12.20 -24.70
N ASP A 103 34.69 12.93 -23.60
CA ASP A 103 34.78 14.40 -23.51
C ASP A 103 36.11 14.89 -22.91
N GLY A 104 37.11 14.01 -22.81
CA GLY A 104 38.45 14.33 -22.29
C GLY A 104 38.55 14.44 -20.77
N GLY A 105 37.61 13.86 -20.02
CA GLY A 105 37.65 13.78 -18.57
C GLY A 105 38.60 12.68 -18.05
N ASP A 106 39.29 12.95 -16.94
CA ASP A 106 39.98 11.91 -16.17
C ASP A 106 38.93 11.01 -15.50
N ASN A 107 39.13 9.68 -15.46
CA ASN A 107 38.17 8.67 -14.94
C ASN A 107 37.87 8.83 -13.44
N ASN A 108 37.25 9.93 -13.03
CA ASN A 108 36.83 10.21 -11.68
C ASN A 108 35.34 9.89 -11.57
N TYR A 109 35.02 8.63 -11.32
CA TYR A 109 33.65 8.12 -11.13
C TYR A 109 32.87 8.83 -10.01
N LEU A 110 33.52 9.68 -9.20
CA LEU A 110 32.86 10.51 -8.21
C LEU A 110 32.12 11.71 -8.85
N GLU A 111 32.47 12.14 -10.07
CA GLU A 111 31.80 13.26 -10.72
C GLU A 111 30.36 12.93 -11.14
N GLU A 112 30.11 11.68 -11.54
CA GLU A 112 28.78 11.15 -11.85
C GLU A 112 27.86 11.08 -10.62
N LEU A 113 28.41 11.28 -9.41
CA LEU A 113 27.68 11.29 -8.15
C LEU A 113 27.37 12.72 -7.63
N TYR A 114 27.74 13.77 -8.37
CA TYR A 114 27.43 15.15 -7.99
C TYR A 114 26.05 15.59 -8.49
N GLU A 115 25.39 16.43 -7.68
CA GLU A 115 24.19 17.15 -8.07
C GLU A 115 24.56 18.50 -8.65
N TYR A 116 24.42 18.67 -9.96
CA TYR A 116 24.71 19.92 -10.67
C TYR A 116 23.51 20.86 -10.63
N ARG A 117 23.06 21.19 -9.41
CA ARG A 117 21.81 21.94 -9.17
C ARG A 117 21.75 23.26 -9.93
N GLY A 118 22.90 23.89 -10.14
CA GLY A 118 23.03 25.14 -10.88
C GLY A 118 22.68 25.07 -12.37
N VAL A 119 22.68 23.86 -12.97
CA VAL A 119 22.31 23.64 -14.38
C VAL A 119 20.97 22.91 -14.55
N SER A 120 20.24 22.65 -13.46
CA SER A 120 18.92 22.01 -13.51
C SER A 120 17.92 22.79 -14.38
N TYR A 121 17.18 22.11 -15.24
CA TYR A 121 16.16 22.74 -16.08
C TYR A 121 15.05 23.42 -15.23
N ALA A 122 14.78 22.91 -14.03
CA ALA A 122 13.72 23.43 -13.17
C ALA A 122 14.15 24.66 -12.37
N MET A 123 15.38 24.68 -11.85
CA MET A 123 15.84 25.71 -10.91
C MET A 123 17.30 26.18 -11.09
N GLY A 124 17.99 25.73 -12.13
CA GLY A 124 19.39 26.05 -12.35
C GLY A 124 19.63 27.55 -12.42
N GLY A 125 20.41 28.08 -11.48
CA GLY A 125 20.69 29.51 -11.38
C GLY A 125 22.03 29.94 -11.97
N ASP A 126 22.81 28.99 -12.50
CA ASP A 126 24.13 29.28 -13.05
C ASP A 126 24.02 30.15 -14.30
N ASP A 127 25.00 31.02 -14.49
CA ASP A 127 25.03 31.92 -15.64
C ASP A 127 25.12 31.10 -16.93
N GLY A 128 24.10 31.24 -17.79
CA GLY A 128 23.99 30.51 -19.06
C GLY A 128 23.20 29.20 -18.99
N ALA A 129 22.75 28.75 -17.81
CA ALA A 129 21.87 27.58 -17.71
C ALA A 129 20.51 27.85 -18.37
N ILE A 130 20.08 26.94 -19.24
CA ILE A 130 18.74 26.97 -19.86
C ILE A 130 17.76 26.38 -18.85
N SER A 131 17.27 27.23 -17.97
CA SER A 131 16.38 26.83 -16.87
C SER A 131 15.18 27.76 -16.74
N LEU A 132 14.11 27.21 -16.16
CA LEU A 132 12.92 27.97 -15.81
C LEU A 132 13.27 29.14 -14.87
N ALA A 133 14.16 28.93 -13.90
CA ALA A 133 14.63 29.98 -13.00
C ALA A 133 15.29 31.16 -13.75
N ASN A 134 16.19 30.87 -14.69
CA ASN A 134 16.84 31.93 -15.49
C ASN A 134 15.86 32.60 -16.46
N PHE A 135 14.87 31.87 -16.97
CA PHE A 135 13.79 32.46 -17.77
C PHE A 135 12.97 33.47 -16.96
N TYR A 136 12.59 33.16 -15.73
CA TYR A 136 11.87 34.10 -14.87
C TYR A 136 12.76 35.23 -14.35
N LYS A 137 14.06 34.99 -14.10
CA LYS A 137 15.02 36.01 -13.69
C LYS A 137 15.21 37.10 -14.75
N HIS A 138 15.04 36.75 -16.03
CA HIS A 138 15.01 37.74 -17.12
C HIS A 138 13.90 38.79 -16.90
N TYR A 139 12.72 38.39 -16.43
CA TYR A 139 11.58 39.29 -16.23
C TYR A 139 11.48 39.87 -14.83
N SER A 140 11.97 39.15 -13.82
CA SER A 140 12.06 39.60 -12.43
C SER A 140 13.52 39.47 -11.95
N PRO A 141 14.34 40.52 -12.09
CA PRO A 141 15.74 40.51 -11.64
C PRO A 141 15.91 40.21 -10.14
N GLU A 142 14.88 40.54 -9.34
CA GLU A 142 14.80 40.28 -7.89
C GLU A 142 14.30 38.86 -7.54
N LEU A 143 14.13 37.98 -8.54
CA LEU A 143 13.67 36.62 -8.33
C LEU A 143 14.61 35.89 -7.37
N ARG A 144 14.04 35.33 -6.32
CA ARG A 144 14.75 34.40 -5.43
C ARG A 144 14.44 32.98 -5.87
N VAL A 145 15.48 32.15 -5.91
CA VAL A 145 15.40 30.74 -6.27
C VAL A 145 15.77 29.95 -5.03
N LEU A 146 14.85 29.13 -4.53
CA LEU A 146 15.07 28.35 -3.30
C LEU A 146 14.79 26.87 -3.58
N LEU A 147 15.85 26.10 -3.77
CA LEU A 147 15.77 24.66 -3.96
C LEU A 147 15.79 23.98 -2.59
N LEU A 148 14.67 23.35 -2.21
CA LEU A 148 14.53 22.64 -0.94
C LEU A 148 14.75 21.16 -1.16
N ILE A 149 15.89 20.65 -0.67
CA ILE A 149 16.21 19.23 -0.67
C ILE A 149 16.66 18.86 0.74
N PHE A 150 16.15 17.74 1.27
CA PHE A 150 16.50 17.25 2.59
C PHE A 150 17.98 16.83 2.64
N PRO A 151 18.84 17.41 3.51
CA PRO A 151 20.17 16.88 3.76
C PRO A 151 20.08 15.64 4.68
N LEU A 152 20.95 14.66 4.45
CA LEU A 152 21.25 13.60 5.44
C LEU A 152 21.80 14.26 6.73
N PRO A 153 21.31 13.99 7.96
CA PRO A 153 21.83 14.65 9.15
C PRO A 153 22.98 13.89 9.82
N GLN A 154 24.01 14.65 10.22
CA GLN A 154 25.02 14.27 11.21
C GLN A 154 24.45 14.33 12.64
N ILE A 155 24.90 13.41 13.50
CA ILE A 155 24.49 13.22 14.90
C ILE A 155 25.08 14.31 15.82
N ILE A 156 24.26 15.01 16.60
CA ILE A 156 24.67 15.64 17.88
C ILE A 156 23.54 15.48 18.91
N TYR A 157 23.88 14.93 20.09
CA TYR A 157 23.03 14.77 21.27
C TYR A 157 22.86 16.10 22.03
N THR A 158 21.65 16.40 22.52
CA THR A 158 21.43 16.99 23.85
C THR A 158 20.06 16.61 24.41
N GLN A 159 20.03 16.22 25.69
CA GLN A 159 18.82 16.04 26.50
C GLN A 159 18.16 17.40 26.79
N GLU A 160 16.83 17.48 26.83
CA GLU A 160 16.07 17.85 28.05
C GLU A 160 14.54 17.86 27.85
N ASN A 161 13.87 17.68 28.99
CA ASN A 161 12.45 17.42 29.20
C ASN A 161 11.55 18.63 28.88
N ASN A 162 10.34 18.39 28.33
CA ASN A 162 9.07 18.88 28.88
C ASN A 162 7.86 18.45 28.03
N ILE A 163 6.99 17.64 28.62
CA ILE A 163 5.70 17.19 28.06
C ILE A 163 4.60 18.18 28.49
N PRO A 164 3.82 18.79 27.57
CA PRO A 164 2.59 19.47 27.96
C PRO A 164 1.45 18.45 28.09
N LYS A 165 0.85 18.35 29.28
CA LYS A 165 -0.43 17.67 29.53
C LYS A 165 -1.56 18.40 28.79
N TYR A 166 -2.30 17.69 27.95
CA TYR A 166 -3.56 18.19 27.40
C TYR A 166 -4.75 17.83 28.28
N ASN A 167 -5.57 18.84 28.54
CA ASN A 167 -6.75 18.83 29.38
C ASN A 167 -7.93 18.13 28.71
N ASN A 168 -8.61 17.32 29.52
CA ASN A 168 -9.93 16.75 29.25
C ASN A 168 -10.95 17.83 28.88
N ASN A 169 -11.56 17.72 27.69
CA ASN A 169 -12.86 18.33 27.43
C ASN A 169 -13.78 17.32 26.74
N LYS A 170 -14.74 16.83 27.54
CA LYS A 170 -16.02 16.19 27.25
C LYS A 170 -16.24 15.74 25.79
N GLN A 171 -15.98 14.45 25.53
CA GLN A 171 -16.70 13.73 24.48
C GLN A 171 -18.17 13.64 24.87
N ILE A 172 -19.03 14.29 24.09
CA ILE A 172 -20.46 13.97 24.07
C ILE A 172 -20.57 12.64 23.33
N ILE A 173 -20.74 11.55 24.09
CA ILE A 173 -21.00 10.22 23.56
C ILE A 173 -22.44 10.21 23.04
N PHE A 174 -22.62 10.29 21.72
CA PHE A 174 -23.87 9.86 21.09
C PHE A 174 -23.89 8.32 21.14
N SER A 175 -24.43 7.76 22.21
CA SER A 175 -24.87 6.36 22.17
C SER A 175 -26.19 6.33 21.42
N SER A 176 -26.13 5.95 20.14
CA SER A 176 -27.33 5.45 19.47
C SER A 176 -27.45 3.97 19.83
N THR A 177 -28.29 3.68 20.81
CA THR A 177 -28.80 2.34 21.05
C THR A 177 -29.82 2.06 19.93
N PHE A 178 -29.38 1.44 18.84
CA PHE A 178 -30.31 0.77 17.94
C PHE A 178 -30.67 -0.58 18.56
N ASN A 179 -31.87 -0.66 19.12
CA ASN A 179 -32.47 -1.90 19.60
C ASN A 179 -32.90 -2.79 18.41
N ASN A 180 -32.49 -4.05 18.49
CA ASN A 180 -33.12 -5.27 17.96
C ASN A 180 -33.33 -5.42 16.45
N ASN A 181 -32.33 -6.03 15.80
CA ASN A 181 -32.55 -7.25 15.03
C ASN A 181 -31.55 -8.28 15.55
N ASP A 182 -31.99 -9.46 15.97
CA ASP A 182 -31.07 -10.57 16.19
C ASP A 182 -30.33 -10.81 14.88
N ASP A 183 -29.02 -10.56 14.86
CA ASP A 183 -28.20 -10.81 13.69
C ASP A 183 -28.40 -12.27 13.26
N LEU A 184 -28.90 -12.49 12.03
CA LEU A 184 -29.04 -13.83 11.49
C LEU A 184 -27.64 -14.38 11.20
N LEU A 185 -27.26 -15.44 11.91
CA LEU A 185 -25.97 -16.11 11.79
C LEU A 185 -26.15 -17.48 11.12
N VAL A 186 -25.38 -17.75 10.07
CA VAL A 186 -25.48 -18.98 9.27
C VAL A 186 -24.13 -19.66 9.08
N THR A 187 -24.14 -20.92 8.66
CA THR A 187 -22.91 -21.66 8.33
C THR A 187 -22.47 -21.50 6.89
N ASN A 188 -23.43 -21.38 5.97
CA ASN A 188 -23.22 -21.19 4.56
C ASN A 188 -23.89 -19.89 4.12
N ILE A 189 -23.20 -19.06 3.36
CA ILE A 189 -23.72 -17.77 2.90
C ILE A 189 -25.02 -17.91 2.10
N ASN A 190 -25.24 -19.04 1.42
CA ASN A 190 -26.46 -19.31 0.65
C ASN A 190 -27.72 -19.41 1.53
N GLU A 191 -27.57 -19.62 2.84
CA GLU A 191 -28.66 -19.59 3.82
C GLU A 191 -29.11 -18.14 4.11
N CYS A 192 -28.29 -17.14 3.80
CA CYS A 192 -28.66 -15.74 3.98
C CYS A 192 -29.71 -15.29 2.95
N PRO A 193 -30.73 -14.53 3.37
CA PRO A 193 -31.67 -13.93 2.44
C PRO A 193 -30.94 -12.99 1.47
N LYS A 194 -31.39 -12.94 0.22
CA LYS A 194 -30.95 -11.90 -0.72
C LYS A 194 -31.50 -10.55 -0.28
N LEU A 195 -30.77 -9.49 -0.61
CA LEU A 195 -31.26 -8.12 -0.47
C LEU A 195 -32.20 -7.80 -1.62
N ASN A 196 -33.22 -6.99 -1.36
CA ASN A 196 -34.06 -6.42 -2.38
C ASN A 196 -33.24 -5.43 -3.20
N SER A 197 -33.30 -5.58 -4.52
CA SER A 197 -32.62 -4.69 -5.44
C SER A 197 -33.07 -3.25 -5.21
N ARG A 198 -32.11 -2.32 -5.16
CA ARG A 198 -32.42 -0.90 -5.14
C ARG A 198 -33.16 -0.51 -6.43
N ASN A 199 -34.18 0.33 -6.30
CA ASN A 199 -34.80 0.95 -7.47
C ASN A 199 -33.88 2.05 -8.03
N ASN A 200 -34.09 2.46 -9.27
CA ASN A 200 -33.27 3.49 -9.92
C ASN A 200 -33.23 4.84 -9.18
N ASN A 201 -34.21 5.12 -8.30
CA ASN A 201 -34.25 6.35 -7.53
C ASN A 201 -33.43 6.28 -6.22
N ASN A 202 -32.97 5.09 -5.83
CA ASN A 202 -32.29 4.82 -4.56
C ASN A 202 -30.90 4.18 -4.74
N LEU A 203 -30.32 4.22 -5.95
CA LEU A 203 -28.95 3.76 -6.19
C LEU A 203 -27.97 4.57 -5.33
N PRO A 204 -26.93 3.94 -4.76
CA PRO A 204 -25.97 4.67 -3.96
C PRO A 204 -25.20 5.64 -4.85
N THR A 205 -24.97 6.85 -4.34
CA THR A 205 -24.11 7.86 -4.98
C THR A 205 -22.88 8.15 -4.13
N SER A 206 -22.70 7.42 -3.03
CA SER A 206 -21.64 7.64 -2.06
C SER A 206 -21.18 6.34 -1.43
N VAL A 207 -19.87 6.21 -1.19
CA VAL A 207 -19.25 5.13 -0.41
C VAL A 207 -19.87 5.00 1.00
N HIS A 208 -20.47 6.07 1.52
CA HIS A 208 -21.12 6.09 2.83
C HIS A 208 -22.49 5.41 2.88
N ASP A 209 -23.05 4.97 1.74
CA ASP A 209 -24.35 4.30 1.65
C ASP A 209 -24.25 2.93 0.96
N LEU A 210 -23.10 2.25 1.04
CA LEU A 210 -22.91 0.97 0.35
C LEU A 210 -23.37 -0.24 1.16
N ARG A 211 -24.03 -1.15 0.46
CA ARG A 211 -24.32 -2.53 0.86
C ARG A 211 -23.51 -3.51 0.00
N PRO A 212 -23.50 -4.81 0.31
CA PRO A 212 -22.75 -5.77 -0.48
C PRO A 212 -23.27 -5.94 -1.92
N ASP A 213 -24.56 -5.73 -2.16
CA ASP A 213 -25.16 -5.75 -3.51
C ASP A 213 -24.78 -4.53 -4.37
N ASP A 214 -24.23 -3.48 -3.75
CA ASP A 214 -23.76 -2.27 -4.43
C ASP A 214 -22.31 -2.41 -4.95
N ILE A 215 -21.56 -3.41 -4.48
CA ILE A 215 -20.19 -3.70 -4.93
C ILE A 215 -20.23 -4.61 -6.16
N LYS A 216 -19.56 -4.19 -7.24
CA LYS A 216 -19.51 -4.96 -8.51
C LYS A 216 -18.12 -5.46 -8.86
N LEU A 217 -17.06 -4.86 -8.31
CA LEU A 217 -15.69 -5.37 -8.40
C LEU A 217 -15.10 -5.55 -7.01
N ILE A 218 -14.46 -6.70 -6.81
CA ILE A 218 -13.57 -6.94 -5.67
C ILE A 218 -12.12 -6.96 -6.18
N LEU A 219 -11.21 -6.33 -5.44
CA LEU A 219 -9.80 -6.21 -5.79
C LEU A 219 -8.93 -6.54 -4.59
N ALA A 220 -7.67 -6.93 -4.81
CA ALA A 220 -6.71 -7.04 -3.71
C ALA A 220 -5.28 -6.65 -4.09
N LEU A 221 -4.58 -6.11 -3.08
CA LEU A 221 -3.12 -5.95 -3.02
C LEU A 221 -2.61 -6.68 -1.78
N GLY A 222 -1.42 -7.27 -1.84
CA GLY A 222 -0.84 -7.92 -0.67
C GLY A 222 0.26 -8.93 -0.96
N ASP A 223 0.56 -9.73 0.05
CA ASP A 223 1.62 -10.73 0.00
C ASP A 223 1.10 -12.18 -0.16
N SER A 224 1.97 -13.15 0.12
CA SER A 224 1.70 -14.59 0.09
C SER A 224 0.46 -15.00 0.87
N ILE A 225 0.10 -14.28 1.94
CA ILE A 225 -1.15 -14.55 2.67
C ILE A 225 -2.34 -14.21 1.78
N THR A 226 -2.32 -13.08 1.08
CA THR A 226 -3.42 -12.71 0.17
C THR A 226 -3.49 -13.61 -1.07
N THR A 227 -2.36 -14.18 -1.52
CA THR A 227 -2.33 -15.20 -2.58
C THR A 227 -2.84 -16.58 -2.13
N ALA A 228 -3.00 -16.80 -0.82
CA ALA A 228 -3.29 -18.09 -0.22
C ALA A 228 -2.24 -19.17 -0.54
N PHE A 229 -0.96 -18.79 -0.41
CA PHE A 229 0.16 -19.71 -0.58
C PHE A 229 0.01 -20.93 0.34
N GLY A 230 0.04 -22.12 -0.25
CA GLY A 230 -0.06 -23.39 0.47
C GLY A 230 -1.38 -23.64 1.21
N ALA A 231 -2.41 -22.81 1.05
CA ALA A 231 -3.58 -22.84 1.92
C ALA A 231 -4.37 -24.16 1.88
N ASP A 232 -4.57 -24.73 0.69
CA ASP A 232 -5.36 -25.96 0.46
C ASP A 232 -4.48 -27.16 0.03
N ALA A 233 -3.17 -27.06 0.28
CA ALA A 233 -2.24 -28.13 -0.05
C ALA A 233 -2.57 -29.40 0.74
N LYS A 234 -2.55 -30.55 0.04
CA LYS A 234 -2.76 -31.86 0.67
C LYS A 234 -1.43 -32.42 1.19
N CYS A 235 -1.31 -32.55 2.50
CA CYS A 235 -0.14 -33.18 3.12
C CYS A 235 -0.37 -34.67 3.42
N LYS A 236 0.70 -35.38 3.77
CA LYS A 236 0.72 -36.85 3.87
C LYS A 236 -0.37 -37.43 4.79
N ASP A 237 -0.74 -36.71 5.84
CA ASP A 237 -1.75 -37.15 6.81
C ASP A 237 -3.19 -37.08 6.26
N ASP A 238 -3.38 -36.38 5.14
CA ASP A 238 -4.66 -36.28 4.40
C ASP A 238 -4.74 -37.24 3.19
N GLY A 239 -3.78 -38.16 3.05
CA GLY A 239 -3.74 -39.14 1.96
C GLY A 239 -3.24 -38.59 0.61
N GLY A 240 -2.51 -37.46 0.62
CA GLY A 240 -1.91 -36.88 -0.58
C GLY A 240 -0.65 -37.62 -1.06
N ASP A 241 -0.49 -37.74 -2.38
CA ASP A 241 0.74 -38.22 -3.01
C ASP A 241 1.88 -37.20 -2.83
N ASN A 242 3.15 -37.66 -2.86
CA ASN A 242 4.35 -36.82 -2.72
C ASN A 242 4.62 -35.94 -3.97
N ASN A 243 3.65 -35.12 -4.38
CA ASN A 243 3.87 -34.16 -5.44
C ASN A 243 4.47 -32.88 -4.86
N TYR A 244 5.81 -32.84 -4.78
CA TYR A 244 6.57 -31.68 -4.29
C TYR A 244 6.28 -30.37 -5.05
N LEU A 245 5.66 -30.43 -6.24
CA LEU A 245 5.27 -29.23 -6.97
C LEU A 245 4.02 -28.56 -6.37
N GLU A 246 3.06 -29.33 -5.83
CA GLU A 246 1.85 -28.79 -5.18
C GLU A 246 2.15 -28.06 -3.85
N GLU A 247 3.37 -28.23 -3.34
CA GLU A 247 3.92 -27.52 -2.17
C GLU A 247 4.38 -26.08 -2.50
N LEU A 248 4.43 -25.69 -3.78
CA LEU A 248 4.82 -24.34 -4.21
C LEU A 248 3.66 -23.59 -4.89
N TYR A 249 2.43 -23.92 -4.52
CA TYR A 249 1.24 -23.39 -5.18
C TYR A 249 0.58 -22.28 -4.36
N GLU A 250 0.08 -21.28 -5.08
CA GLU A 250 -0.83 -20.27 -4.57
C GLU A 250 -2.26 -20.73 -4.85
N TYR A 251 -3.02 -20.94 -3.78
CA TYR A 251 -4.42 -21.40 -3.86
C TYR A 251 -5.36 -20.19 -3.94
N ARG A 252 -5.16 -19.37 -4.97
CA ARG A 252 -5.86 -18.08 -5.18
C ARG A 252 -7.38 -18.19 -5.00
N GLY A 253 -7.98 -19.29 -5.45
CA GLY A 253 -9.40 -19.60 -5.38
C GLY A 253 -9.99 -19.76 -3.98
N VAL A 254 -9.17 -19.97 -2.94
CA VAL A 254 -9.62 -20.08 -1.53
C VAL A 254 -9.12 -18.94 -0.64
N SER A 255 -8.49 -17.92 -1.22
CA SER A 255 -8.05 -16.73 -0.48
C SER A 255 -9.18 -16.08 0.31
N TYR A 256 -8.92 -15.72 1.58
CA TYR A 256 -9.90 -15.07 2.44
C TYR A 256 -10.49 -13.79 1.80
N ALA A 257 -9.68 -13.08 1.02
CA ALA A 257 -10.04 -11.84 0.37
C ALA A 257 -10.71 -12.08 -0.98
N MET A 258 -10.10 -12.91 -1.80
CA MET A 258 -10.36 -12.94 -3.25
C MET A 258 -10.86 -14.28 -3.78
N GLY A 259 -10.93 -15.33 -2.96
CA GLY A 259 -11.24 -16.68 -3.41
C GLY A 259 -12.63 -16.82 -4.02
N GLY A 260 -12.71 -17.16 -5.30
CA GLY A 260 -13.94 -17.28 -6.09
C GLY A 260 -14.33 -18.72 -6.41
N ASP A 261 -13.61 -19.72 -5.90
CA ASP A 261 -13.94 -21.13 -6.13
C ASP A 261 -15.29 -21.48 -5.50
N ASP A 262 -16.00 -22.41 -6.11
CA ASP A 262 -17.32 -22.82 -5.65
C ASP A 262 -17.26 -23.35 -4.21
N GLY A 263 -18.00 -22.70 -3.31
CA GLY A 263 -18.04 -23.06 -1.89
C GLY A 263 -16.90 -22.49 -1.03
N ALA A 264 -15.95 -21.76 -1.60
CA ALA A 264 -14.92 -21.06 -0.82
C ALA A 264 -15.57 -20.03 0.12
N ILE A 265 -15.18 -20.05 1.39
CA ILE A 265 -15.61 -19.07 2.40
C ILE A 265 -14.61 -17.90 2.35
N SER A 266 -14.98 -16.87 1.60
CA SER A 266 -14.16 -15.71 1.29
C SER A 266 -15.01 -14.43 1.21
N LEU A 267 -14.39 -13.26 1.30
CA LEU A 267 -15.08 -12.00 1.04
C LEU A 267 -15.65 -11.95 -0.38
N ALA A 268 -14.90 -12.41 -1.38
CA ALA A 268 -15.37 -12.47 -2.77
C ALA A 268 -16.69 -13.24 -2.92
N ASN A 269 -16.77 -14.47 -2.38
CA ASN A 269 -18.00 -15.25 -2.47
C ASN A 269 -19.12 -14.69 -1.60
N PHE A 270 -18.80 -14.05 -0.47
CA PHE A 270 -19.81 -13.37 0.33
C PHE A 270 -20.43 -12.18 -0.43
N TYR A 271 -19.61 -11.34 -1.07
CA TYR A 271 -20.12 -10.28 -1.94
C TYR A 271 -20.89 -10.86 -3.13
N LYS A 272 -20.39 -11.91 -3.79
CA LYS A 272 -21.03 -12.56 -4.94
C LYS A 272 -22.42 -13.10 -4.61
N HIS A 273 -22.66 -13.53 -3.37
CA HIS A 273 -24.00 -13.90 -2.92
C HIS A 273 -24.98 -12.74 -3.03
N TYR A 274 -24.62 -11.52 -2.63
CA TYR A 274 -25.52 -10.36 -2.71
C TYR A 274 -25.46 -9.64 -4.07
N SER A 275 -24.33 -9.77 -4.78
CA SER A 275 -24.07 -9.17 -6.09
C SER A 275 -23.70 -10.28 -7.08
N PRO A 276 -24.69 -10.95 -7.73
CA PRO A 276 -24.43 -12.11 -8.60
C PRO A 276 -23.50 -11.83 -9.80
N GLU A 277 -23.37 -10.57 -10.19
CA GLU A 277 -22.52 -10.10 -11.29
C GLU A 277 -21.13 -9.65 -10.82
N LEU A 278 -20.78 -9.84 -9.54
CA LEU A 278 -19.47 -9.48 -9.00
C LEU A 278 -18.35 -10.10 -9.85
N ARG A 279 -17.36 -9.28 -10.22
CA ARG A 279 -16.13 -9.71 -10.89
C ARG A 279 -14.88 -9.41 -10.06
N GLY A 280 -13.75 -9.96 -10.50
CA GLY A 280 -12.43 -9.73 -9.92
C GLY A 280 -11.93 -10.82 -8.97
N ALA A 281 -12.81 -11.71 -8.53
CA ALA A 281 -12.44 -12.86 -7.69
C ALA A 281 -11.45 -13.78 -8.41
N SER A 282 -10.46 -14.30 -7.67
CA SER A 282 -9.50 -15.26 -8.20
C SER A 282 -10.05 -16.67 -8.18
N VAL A 283 -9.56 -17.55 -9.04
CA VAL A 283 -10.03 -18.94 -9.16
C VAL A 283 -8.87 -19.92 -9.24
N GLY A 284 -9.10 -21.14 -8.76
CA GLY A 284 -8.16 -22.24 -8.82
C GLY A 284 -6.83 -21.98 -8.11
N ASN A 285 -5.78 -22.58 -8.63
CA ASN A 285 -4.43 -22.49 -8.11
C ASN A 285 -3.41 -22.54 -9.25
N HIS A 286 -2.20 -22.05 -8.98
CA HIS A 286 -1.06 -22.15 -9.88
C HIS A 286 0.25 -22.12 -9.08
N ILE A 287 1.36 -22.34 -9.78
CA ILE A 287 2.69 -22.22 -9.17
C ILE A 287 2.95 -20.77 -8.72
N VAL A 288 3.67 -20.63 -7.62
CA VAL A 288 3.97 -19.36 -6.95
C VAL A 288 4.54 -18.27 -7.85
N GLU A 289 4.10 -17.04 -7.61
CA GLU A 289 4.61 -15.82 -8.22
C GLU A 289 5.47 -15.06 -7.23
N ILE A 290 6.80 -15.07 -7.45
CA ILE A 290 7.76 -14.60 -6.46
C ILE A 290 8.11 -13.14 -6.69
N CYS A 291 7.84 -12.28 -5.71
CA CYS A 291 8.32 -10.91 -5.66
C CYS A 291 8.89 -10.58 -4.28
N TYR A 292 10.21 -10.70 -4.12
CA TYR A 292 10.88 -10.49 -2.84
C TYR A 292 11.79 -9.26 -2.86
N GLY A 293 11.25 -8.13 -2.39
CA GLY A 293 11.98 -6.86 -2.27
C GLY A 293 12.38 -6.23 -3.59
N ILE A 294 13.58 -6.51 -4.09
CA ILE A 294 14.04 -5.99 -5.40
C ILE A 294 13.88 -7.06 -6.49
N LEU A 295 13.69 -8.33 -6.09
CA LEU A 295 13.54 -9.46 -7.00
C LEU A 295 12.06 -9.69 -7.31
N CYS A 296 11.53 -8.97 -8.28
CA CYS A 296 10.17 -9.17 -8.80
C CYS A 296 10.25 -9.40 -10.32
N PRO A 297 10.42 -10.65 -10.77
CA PRO A 297 10.51 -10.98 -12.18
C PRO A 297 9.25 -10.52 -12.95
N PRO A 298 9.42 -9.93 -14.13
CA PRO A 298 8.29 -9.48 -14.93
C PRO A 298 7.48 -10.67 -15.47
N LYS A 299 6.19 -10.45 -15.73
CA LYS A 299 5.29 -11.39 -16.43
C LYS A 299 5.09 -12.74 -15.72
N GLN A 300 5.04 -12.72 -14.38
CA GLN A 300 4.72 -13.90 -13.58
C GLN A 300 3.22 -14.15 -13.46
N TYR A 301 2.44 -13.07 -13.40
CA TYR A 301 0.98 -13.12 -13.24
C TYR A 301 0.29 -14.11 -14.18
N HIS A 302 -0.76 -14.75 -13.65
CA HIS A 302 -1.70 -15.59 -14.35
C HIS A 302 -3.10 -14.92 -14.40
N PRO A 303 -3.32 -13.91 -15.27
CA PRO A 303 -4.54 -13.08 -15.26
C PRO A 303 -5.88 -13.83 -15.28
N GLU A 304 -5.95 -14.97 -15.96
CA GLU A 304 -7.15 -15.80 -16.07
C GLU A 304 -7.55 -16.44 -14.72
N LEU A 305 -6.56 -16.64 -13.83
CA LEU A 305 -6.74 -17.21 -12.49
C LEU A 305 -6.75 -16.11 -11.42
N ASP A 306 -5.78 -15.19 -11.47
CA ASP A 306 -5.62 -14.11 -10.49
C ASP A 306 -6.76 -13.09 -10.54
N ASN A 307 -7.25 -12.79 -11.75
CA ASN A 307 -8.20 -11.71 -12.02
C ASN A 307 -7.71 -10.38 -11.40
N LEU A 308 -8.44 -9.79 -10.47
CA LEU A 308 -8.10 -8.50 -9.83
C LEU A 308 -7.37 -8.68 -8.48
N ASN A 309 -6.83 -9.87 -8.20
CA ASN A 309 -5.92 -10.10 -7.07
C ASN A 309 -4.48 -9.88 -7.52
N ALA A 310 -3.93 -8.71 -7.23
CA ALA A 310 -2.58 -8.36 -7.64
C ALA A 310 -1.50 -8.78 -6.63
N ALA A 311 -1.88 -9.42 -5.53
CA ALA A 311 -0.95 -9.85 -4.50
C ALA A 311 0.13 -10.78 -5.05
N LEU A 312 1.31 -10.77 -4.44
CA LEU A 312 2.47 -11.58 -4.84
C LEU A 312 3.16 -12.20 -3.63
N THR A 313 3.58 -13.46 -3.75
CA THR A 313 4.34 -14.12 -2.68
C THR A 313 5.69 -13.43 -2.45
N GLY A 314 5.98 -13.15 -1.17
CA GLY A 314 7.19 -12.44 -0.73
C GLY A 314 7.13 -10.92 -0.82
N ALA A 315 6.02 -10.34 -1.30
CA ALA A 315 5.90 -8.89 -1.48
C ALA A 315 6.04 -8.15 -0.15
N MET A 316 6.79 -7.05 -0.18
CA MET A 316 6.90 -6.09 0.93
C MET A 316 6.14 -4.82 0.58
N VAL A 317 5.94 -3.92 1.55
CA VAL A 317 5.22 -2.66 1.33
C VAL A 317 5.77 -1.82 0.17
N LYS A 318 7.09 -1.92 -0.10
CA LYS A 318 7.74 -1.23 -1.23
C LYS A 318 7.36 -1.78 -2.61
N ASN A 319 6.76 -2.97 -2.67
CA ASN A 319 6.40 -3.67 -3.90
C ASN A 319 4.99 -3.33 -4.38
N LEU A 320 4.18 -2.64 -3.57
CA LEU A 320 2.80 -2.27 -3.91
C LEU A 320 2.69 -1.55 -5.25
N ASP A 321 3.67 -0.73 -5.64
CA ASP A 321 3.63 -0.05 -6.95
C ASP A 321 3.60 -1.04 -8.13
N TYR A 322 4.33 -2.16 -8.02
CA TYR A 322 4.35 -3.22 -9.03
C TYR A 322 3.01 -3.95 -9.10
N GLU A 323 2.42 -4.26 -7.95
CA GLU A 323 1.09 -4.87 -7.87
C GLU A 323 0.02 -3.94 -8.47
N ILE A 324 0.09 -2.64 -8.18
CA ILE A 324 -0.85 -1.65 -8.72
C ILE A 324 -0.74 -1.56 -10.24
N ASP A 325 0.45 -1.66 -10.82
CA ASP A 325 0.61 -1.64 -12.28
C ASP A 325 -0.10 -2.83 -12.94
N TYR A 326 0.01 -4.03 -12.35
CA TYR A 326 -0.78 -5.18 -12.78
C TYR A 326 -2.29 -4.94 -12.58
N LEU A 327 -2.70 -4.48 -11.40
CA LEU A 327 -4.10 -4.26 -11.08
C LEU A 327 -4.77 -3.29 -12.06
N LEU A 328 -4.13 -2.17 -12.36
CA LEU A 328 -4.61 -1.19 -13.33
C LEU A 328 -4.69 -1.80 -14.73
N SER A 329 -3.71 -2.62 -15.13
CA SER A 329 -3.72 -3.29 -16.44
C SER A 329 -4.90 -4.26 -16.61
N GLN A 330 -5.33 -4.93 -15.54
CA GLN A 330 -6.51 -5.81 -15.58
C GLN A 330 -7.80 -5.01 -15.45
N TYR A 331 -7.83 -4.03 -14.55
CA TYR A 331 -8.97 -3.12 -14.36
C TYR A 331 -9.36 -2.41 -15.65
N GLU A 332 -8.39 -1.98 -16.47
CA GLU A 332 -8.69 -1.31 -17.74
C GLU A 332 -9.40 -2.20 -18.78
N LYS A 333 -9.34 -3.52 -18.61
CA LYS A 333 -10.06 -4.48 -19.47
C LYS A 333 -11.53 -4.64 -19.10
N GLU A 334 -11.94 -4.18 -17.91
CA GLU A 334 -13.34 -4.21 -17.51
C GLU A 334 -14.19 -3.27 -18.37
N SER A 335 -15.50 -3.54 -18.43
CA SER A 335 -16.41 -2.64 -19.16
C SER A 335 -16.59 -1.32 -18.40
N GLU A 336 -16.99 -0.27 -19.12
CA GLU A 336 -17.29 1.04 -18.50
C GLU A 336 -18.35 0.96 -17.40
N GLU A 337 -19.28 0.00 -17.48
CA GLU A 337 -20.25 -0.26 -16.42
C GLU A 337 -19.55 -0.66 -15.10
N PHE A 338 -18.64 -1.64 -15.16
CA PHE A 338 -17.85 -2.08 -14.01
C PHE A 338 -16.81 -1.05 -13.58
N LYS A 339 -16.25 -0.25 -14.50
CA LYS A 339 -15.35 0.87 -14.14
C LYS A 339 -16.08 2.00 -13.42
N ASN A 340 -17.37 2.21 -13.68
CA ASN A 340 -18.16 3.25 -13.00
C ASN A 340 -18.87 2.76 -11.72
N SER A 341 -18.95 1.46 -11.47
CA SER A 341 -19.58 0.88 -10.27
C SER A 341 -18.84 1.22 -8.96
N PHE A 342 -19.38 0.84 -7.80
CA PHE A 342 -18.57 0.78 -6.59
C PHE A 342 -17.70 -0.48 -6.55
N LYS A 343 -16.53 -0.35 -5.93
CA LYS A 343 -15.56 -1.44 -5.74
C LYS A 343 -15.09 -1.54 -4.29
N PHE A 344 -14.67 -2.73 -3.92
CA PHE A 344 -14.07 -3.02 -2.62
C PHE A 344 -12.67 -3.60 -2.84
N LEU A 345 -11.64 -2.87 -2.42
CA LEU A 345 -10.25 -3.31 -2.48
C LEU A 345 -9.80 -3.75 -1.08
N ASN A 346 -9.30 -4.97 -0.96
CA ASN A 346 -8.68 -5.45 0.27
C ASN A 346 -7.16 -5.33 0.18
N LEU A 347 -6.51 -4.83 1.24
CA LEU A 347 -5.07 -4.60 1.27
C LEU A 347 -4.48 -5.19 2.55
N PHE A 348 -3.53 -6.11 2.40
CA PHE A 348 -2.79 -6.69 3.51
C PHE A 348 -1.32 -6.94 3.13
N ILE A 349 -0.40 -6.17 3.74
CA ILE A 349 1.01 -6.12 3.33
C ILE A 349 1.87 -5.62 4.48
N GLY A 350 3.00 -6.28 4.73
CA GLY A 350 3.96 -5.87 5.76
C GLY A 350 4.54 -7.04 6.57
N SER A 351 3.94 -8.21 6.46
CA SER A 351 4.41 -9.41 7.17
C SER A 351 5.83 -9.81 6.74
N ASN A 352 6.15 -9.69 5.45
CA ASN A 352 7.51 -9.89 4.94
C ASN A 352 8.52 -8.86 5.47
N ASP A 353 8.13 -7.58 5.58
CA ASP A 353 8.96 -6.55 6.21
C ASP A 353 9.24 -6.90 7.69
N ILE A 354 8.21 -7.35 8.42
CA ILE A 354 8.32 -7.77 9.82
C ILE A 354 9.25 -8.97 9.96
N CYS A 355 9.16 -9.95 9.06
CA CYS A 355 9.99 -11.15 9.05
C CYS A 355 11.48 -10.90 8.80
N LEU A 356 11.86 -9.66 8.41
CA LEU A 356 13.24 -9.28 8.11
C LEU A 356 13.81 -8.18 8.98
N ILE A 357 13.09 -7.71 10.01
CA ILE A 357 13.55 -6.61 10.87
C ILE A 357 14.87 -6.89 11.59
N CYS A 358 15.17 -8.15 11.91
CA CYS A 358 16.44 -8.56 12.51
C CYS A 358 17.63 -8.43 11.54
N SER A 359 17.35 -8.32 10.24
CA SER A 359 18.32 -7.95 9.21
C SER A 359 18.46 -6.42 9.16
N HIS A 360 19.39 -5.90 9.97
CA HIS A 360 19.67 -4.45 10.10
C HIS A 360 20.18 -3.78 8.82
N SER A 361 20.30 -4.54 7.72
CA SER A 361 20.78 -4.11 6.42
C SER A 361 19.69 -3.57 5.50
N ILE A 362 18.40 -3.62 5.88
CA ILE A 362 17.30 -3.22 4.99
C ILE A 362 16.71 -1.86 5.40
N PRO A 363 17.01 -0.76 4.68
CA PRO A 363 16.77 0.60 5.15
C PRO A 363 15.34 1.08 4.93
N TRP A 364 14.51 0.32 4.21
CA TRP A 364 13.09 0.63 4.03
C TRP A 364 12.20 0.01 5.10
N ILE A 365 12.69 -0.93 5.92
CA ILE A 365 11.90 -1.55 6.98
C ILE A 365 11.88 -0.61 8.19
N THR A 366 10.98 0.38 8.14
CA THR A 366 10.66 1.28 9.25
C THR A 366 9.22 1.75 9.17
N GLU A 367 8.66 2.14 10.31
CA GLU A 367 7.32 2.73 10.41
C GLU A 367 7.09 3.86 9.40
N LYS A 368 8.05 4.81 9.27
CA LYS A 368 7.93 5.94 8.32
C LYS A 368 7.78 5.49 6.88
N LYS A 369 8.65 4.56 6.48
CA LYS A 369 8.75 4.13 5.10
C LYS A 369 7.53 3.30 4.74
N PHE A 370 7.11 2.42 5.65
CA PHE A 370 5.85 1.70 5.57
C PHE A 370 4.66 2.64 5.38
N GLU A 371 4.48 3.62 6.30
CA GLU A 371 3.40 4.60 6.21
C GLU A 371 3.40 5.33 4.86
N ARG A 372 4.59 5.77 4.41
CA ARG A 372 4.74 6.50 3.15
C ARG A 372 4.44 5.63 1.92
N TYR A 373 4.96 4.40 1.86
CA TYR A 373 4.70 3.51 0.73
C TYR A 373 3.22 3.14 0.66
N LEU A 374 2.61 2.86 1.81
CA LEU A 374 1.19 2.54 1.89
C LEU A 374 0.32 3.76 1.48
N MET A 375 0.63 4.96 1.96
CA MET A 375 -0.07 6.18 1.51
C MET A 375 0.08 6.42 0.01
N ASN A 376 1.28 6.22 -0.55
CA ASN A 376 1.50 6.38 -1.99
C ASN A 376 0.66 5.38 -2.80
N ALA A 377 0.62 4.12 -2.39
CA ALA A 377 -0.21 3.09 -3.00
C ALA A 377 -1.70 3.47 -2.96
N ILE A 378 -2.18 3.91 -1.79
CA ILE A 378 -3.56 4.36 -1.59
C ILE A 378 -3.90 5.56 -2.49
N GLU A 379 -3.02 6.56 -2.58
CA GLU A 379 -3.23 7.72 -3.46
C GLU A 379 -3.24 7.31 -4.94
N LYS A 380 -2.35 6.40 -5.36
CA LYS A 380 -2.32 5.88 -6.73
C LYS A 380 -3.63 5.17 -7.07
N ILE A 381 -4.17 4.35 -6.16
CA ILE A 381 -5.49 3.75 -6.33
C ILE A 381 -6.58 4.82 -6.38
N ARG A 382 -6.61 5.76 -5.43
CA ARG A 382 -7.62 6.83 -5.35
C ARG A 382 -7.70 7.66 -6.64
N LEU A 383 -6.55 7.92 -7.27
CA LEU A 383 -6.46 8.73 -8.49
C LEU A 383 -6.86 7.97 -9.76
N ASN A 384 -6.69 6.64 -9.78
CA ASN A 384 -6.89 5.84 -11.00
C ASN A 384 -8.13 4.93 -10.96
N ILE A 385 -8.63 4.58 -9.77
CA ILE A 385 -9.81 3.71 -9.59
C ILE A 385 -10.88 4.51 -8.83
N PRO A 386 -11.90 5.07 -9.52
CA PRO A 386 -12.98 5.78 -8.87
C PRO A 386 -13.91 4.84 -8.08
N ASN A 387 -14.70 5.41 -7.16
CA ASN A 387 -15.76 4.70 -6.43
C ASN A 387 -15.26 3.48 -5.64
N VAL A 388 -14.14 3.62 -4.91
CA VAL A 388 -13.48 2.52 -4.22
C VAL A 388 -13.44 2.71 -2.71
N ILE A 389 -13.77 1.66 -1.98
CA ILE A 389 -13.42 1.51 -0.56
C ILE A 389 -12.18 0.63 -0.48
N ILE A 390 -11.13 1.12 0.18
CA ILE A 390 -9.95 0.33 0.54
C ILE A 390 -10.10 -0.13 1.99
N ASN A 391 -10.19 -1.44 2.20
CA ASN A 391 -10.06 -2.06 3.51
C ASN A 391 -8.61 -2.48 3.74
N ILE A 392 -7.95 -1.87 4.72
CA ILE A 392 -6.60 -2.23 5.14
C ILE A 392 -6.72 -3.15 6.34
N MET A 393 -6.02 -4.28 6.32
CA MET A 393 -5.91 -5.16 7.48
C MET A 393 -4.77 -4.74 8.41
N ASP A 394 -4.96 -4.94 9.71
CA ASP A 394 -3.87 -4.86 10.67
C ASP A 394 -2.88 -6.03 10.46
N GLU A 395 -1.59 -5.75 10.67
CA GLU A 395 -0.53 -6.73 10.72
C GLU A 395 -0.74 -7.72 11.85
N PHE A 396 -0.56 -9.01 11.53
CA PHE A 396 -0.49 -10.06 12.52
C PHE A 396 0.76 -9.90 13.38
N ASN A 397 0.69 -10.36 14.62
CA ASN A 397 1.91 -10.61 15.37
C ASN A 397 2.53 -11.94 14.92
N VAL A 398 3.23 -11.90 13.78
CA VAL A 398 3.83 -13.07 13.10
C VAL A 398 4.82 -13.82 14.00
N SER A 399 5.43 -13.16 14.99
CA SER A 399 6.38 -13.80 15.91
C SER A 399 5.73 -14.92 16.75
N GLN A 400 4.40 -14.88 16.93
CA GLN A 400 3.64 -15.87 17.68
C GLN A 400 3.64 -17.25 17.03
N ILE A 401 3.85 -17.33 15.71
CA ILE A 401 3.94 -18.61 14.99
C ILE A 401 5.07 -19.49 15.54
N TYR A 402 6.16 -18.89 16.03
CA TYR A 402 7.25 -19.64 16.68
C TYR A 402 6.73 -20.51 17.84
N ASN A 403 5.87 -19.96 18.71
CA ASN A 403 5.34 -20.72 19.84
C ASN A 403 4.29 -21.75 19.41
N LEU A 404 3.47 -21.43 18.41
CA LEU A 404 2.44 -22.32 17.89
C LEU A 404 3.04 -23.59 17.27
N THR A 405 4.15 -23.45 16.55
CA THR A 405 4.83 -24.54 15.83
C THR A 405 5.86 -25.28 16.69
N LYS A 406 6.27 -24.71 17.83
CA LYS A 406 7.28 -25.31 18.70
C LYS A 406 6.81 -26.67 19.22
N GLY A 407 7.57 -27.71 18.89
CA GLY A 407 7.27 -29.09 19.29
C GLY A 407 6.25 -29.81 18.40
N GLN A 408 5.77 -29.19 17.33
CA GLN A 408 4.84 -29.78 16.36
C GLN A 408 5.57 -30.62 15.30
N THR A 409 6.45 -31.52 15.75
CA THR A 409 7.37 -32.27 14.88
C THR A 409 6.72 -33.38 14.07
N GLU A 410 5.41 -33.60 14.20
CA GLU A 410 4.62 -34.53 13.38
C GLU A 410 3.92 -33.80 12.22
N TYR A 411 3.26 -32.67 12.54
CA TYR A 411 2.64 -31.81 11.54
C TYR A 411 3.68 -31.10 10.67
N CYS A 412 4.76 -30.59 11.28
CA CYS A 412 5.83 -29.85 10.60
C CYS A 412 7.00 -30.77 10.19
N THR A 413 6.69 -31.87 9.47
CA THR A 413 7.65 -32.96 9.15
C THR A 413 8.27 -32.94 7.76
N LYS A 414 7.67 -32.25 6.77
CA LYS A 414 8.19 -32.26 5.40
C LYS A 414 9.48 -31.43 5.28
N LEU A 415 10.51 -32.04 4.69
CA LEU A 415 11.75 -31.37 4.26
C LEU A 415 11.43 -30.14 3.39
N GLY A 416 11.90 -28.94 3.76
CA GLY A 416 12.53 -28.08 2.75
C GLY A 416 11.98 -26.68 2.43
N ALA A 417 10.94 -26.18 3.07
CA ALA A 417 10.67 -24.74 3.17
C ALA A 417 10.61 -24.41 4.66
N LEU A 418 11.77 -24.12 5.24
CA LEU A 418 11.85 -23.87 6.68
C LEU A 418 10.90 -22.69 7.01
N PRO A 419 10.13 -22.74 8.11
CA PRO A 419 9.55 -21.51 8.66
C PRO A 419 10.64 -20.42 8.84
N ASN A 420 11.90 -20.83 9.03
CA ASN A 420 13.09 -19.95 9.02
C ASN A 420 13.34 -19.27 7.66
N PHE A 421 12.99 -19.90 6.54
CA PHE A 421 13.10 -19.31 5.20
C PHE A 421 12.00 -18.26 5.00
N GLU A 422 10.77 -18.58 5.41
CA GLU A 422 9.65 -17.62 5.34
C GLU A 422 9.85 -16.45 6.29
N CYS A 423 10.38 -16.71 7.50
CA CYS A 423 10.49 -15.71 8.55
C CYS A 423 11.67 -15.95 9.49
N GLU A 424 12.90 -15.74 8.98
CA GLU A 424 14.14 -16.01 9.70
C GLU A 424 14.16 -15.43 11.12
N CYS A 425 13.70 -14.18 11.29
CA CYS A 425 13.68 -13.51 12.58
C CYS A 425 12.86 -14.25 13.64
N ALA A 426 11.76 -14.90 13.26
CA ALA A 426 10.88 -15.58 14.20
C ALA A 426 11.49 -16.88 14.73
N PHE A 427 12.17 -17.63 13.87
CA PHE A 427 12.53 -19.02 14.15
C PHE A 427 13.99 -19.24 14.55
N ILE A 428 14.80 -18.18 14.62
CA ILE A 428 16.07 -18.25 15.33
C ILE A 428 15.79 -18.67 16.79
N GLU A 429 16.54 -19.65 17.28
CA GLU A 429 16.41 -20.18 18.64
C GLU A 429 17.25 -19.38 19.67
N GLY A 430 17.03 -19.68 20.95
CA GLY A 430 17.82 -19.12 22.03
C GLY A 430 17.61 -17.61 22.27
N PRO A 431 18.54 -16.96 23.00
CA PRO A 431 18.41 -15.55 23.39
C PRO A 431 18.32 -14.58 22.20
N ILE A 432 19.00 -14.88 21.09
CA ILE A 432 18.95 -14.08 19.86
C ILE A 432 17.53 -14.11 19.28
N GLY A 433 16.94 -15.30 19.17
CA GLY A 433 15.56 -15.45 18.73
C GLY A 433 14.56 -14.67 19.55
N VAL A 434 14.72 -14.68 20.89
CA VAL A 434 13.85 -13.92 21.79
C VAL A 434 13.99 -12.41 21.54
N HIS A 435 15.20 -11.93 21.25
CA HIS A 435 15.41 -10.54 20.88
C HIS A 435 14.74 -10.20 19.54
N ASN A 436 14.95 -11.02 18.51
CA ASN A 436 14.39 -10.83 17.18
C ASN A 436 12.85 -10.80 17.21
N ARG A 437 12.21 -11.75 17.90
CA ARG A 437 10.74 -11.79 18.05
C ARG A 437 10.20 -10.53 18.74
N ARG A 438 10.91 -9.96 19.72
CA ARG A 438 10.50 -8.66 20.32
C ARG A 438 10.61 -7.50 19.31
N GLN A 439 11.62 -7.50 18.45
CA GLN A 439 11.73 -6.49 17.39
C GLN A 439 10.58 -6.62 16.38
N MET A 440 10.19 -7.86 16.04
CA MET A 440 9.03 -8.14 15.19
C MET A 440 7.73 -7.64 15.83
N ASP A 441 7.49 -7.96 17.11
CA ASP A 441 6.32 -7.49 17.86
C ASP A 441 6.23 -5.95 17.85
N GLU A 442 7.36 -5.29 18.11
CA GLU A 442 7.44 -3.84 18.14
C GLU A 442 7.14 -3.22 16.77
N LEU A 443 7.69 -3.80 15.69
CA LEU A 443 7.46 -3.31 14.34
C LEU A 443 6.01 -3.52 13.90
N SER A 444 5.42 -4.69 14.18
CA SER A 444 4.01 -4.98 13.89
C SER A 444 3.09 -3.95 14.55
N ARG A 445 3.35 -3.64 15.84
CA ARG A 445 2.62 -2.58 16.56
C ARG A 445 2.79 -1.21 15.88
N LYS A 446 4.00 -0.85 15.46
CA LYS A 446 4.27 0.42 14.76
C LYS A 446 3.55 0.51 13.42
N TYR A 447 3.49 -0.59 12.66
CA TYR A 447 2.75 -0.65 11.39
C TYR A 447 1.24 -0.48 11.62
N ASN A 448 0.68 -1.14 12.63
CA ASN A 448 -0.75 -0.97 12.97
C ASN A 448 -1.08 0.45 13.43
N GLU A 449 -0.18 1.10 14.19
CA GLU A 449 -0.34 2.52 14.52
C GLU A 449 -0.22 3.42 13.28
N ALA A 450 0.63 3.08 12.30
CA ALA A 450 0.70 3.80 11.03
C ALA A 450 -0.59 3.63 10.21
N ILE A 451 -1.12 2.41 10.10
CA ILE A 451 -2.41 2.13 9.43
C ILE A 451 -3.52 2.96 10.07
N LYS A 452 -3.58 3.01 11.40
CA LYS A 452 -4.55 3.84 12.14
C LYS A 452 -4.44 5.32 11.79
N ARG A 453 -3.22 5.86 11.70
CA ARG A 453 -3.00 7.27 11.28
C ARG A 453 -3.44 7.51 9.84
N ILE A 454 -3.17 6.58 8.93
CA ILE A 454 -3.59 6.66 7.52
C ILE A 454 -5.12 6.66 7.42
N VAL A 455 -5.79 5.72 8.08
CA VAL A 455 -7.26 5.62 8.11
C VAL A 455 -7.85 6.90 8.69
N GLN A 456 -7.29 7.41 9.80
CA GLN A 456 -7.70 8.68 10.38
C GLN A 456 -7.54 9.84 9.38
N TYR A 457 -6.39 9.95 8.71
CA TYR A 457 -6.11 11.00 7.71
C TYR A 457 -7.15 11.05 6.59
N TYR A 458 -7.55 9.90 6.06
CA TYR A 458 -8.60 9.83 5.03
C TYR A 458 -10.00 10.04 5.60
N SER A 459 -10.27 9.59 6.82
CA SER A 459 -11.55 9.83 7.49
C SER A 459 -11.81 11.32 7.73
N GLU A 460 -10.76 12.12 7.96
CA GLU A 460 -10.82 13.58 8.16
C GLU A 460 -11.03 14.35 6.84
N GLN A 461 -10.92 13.67 5.70
CA GLN A 461 -11.10 14.20 4.35
C GLN A 461 -12.18 13.40 3.61
N PRO A 462 -13.45 13.50 4.04
CA PRO A 462 -14.51 12.67 3.50
C PRO A 462 -14.71 12.88 2.00
N SER A 463 -14.91 11.78 1.28
CA SER A 463 -15.23 11.75 -0.15
C SER A 463 -16.44 10.85 -0.38
N ASN A 464 -17.29 11.23 -1.33
CA ASN A 464 -18.39 10.36 -1.75
C ASN A 464 -17.90 9.19 -2.61
N THR A 465 -16.73 9.28 -3.23
CA THR A 465 -16.26 8.28 -4.19
C THR A 465 -15.07 7.47 -3.67
N PHE A 466 -14.61 7.75 -2.45
CA PHE A 466 -13.41 7.14 -1.91
C PHE A 466 -13.45 7.06 -0.39
N ALA A 467 -13.04 5.92 0.16
CA ALA A 467 -12.82 5.76 1.58
C ALA A 467 -11.71 4.76 1.87
N VAL A 468 -11.04 4.95 3.00
CA VAL A 468 -10.12 3.97 3.59
C VAL A 468 -10.69 3.56 4.93
N ILE A 469 -10.84 2.26 5.13
CA ILE A 469 -11.35 1.66 6.35
C ILE A 469 -10.35 0.64 6.88
N ASN A 470 -10.43 0.39 8.18
CA ASN A 470 -9.70 -0.68 8.83
C ASN A 470 -10.56 -1.19 9.99
N HIS A 471 -10.56 -2.51 10.16
CA HIS A 471 -11.14 -3.15 11.33
C HIS A 471 -9.99 -3.58 12.21
N HIS A 472 -9.84 -2.91 13.36
CA HIS A 472 -8.71 -3.19 14.23
C HIS A 472 -8.86 -4.57 14.88
N PHE A 473 -8.01 -5.52 14.49
CA PHE A 473 -8.03 -6.90 14.99
C PHE A 473 -6.67 -7.32 15.51
N GLU A 474 -6.66 -7.83 16.74
CA GLU A 474 -5.48 -8.46 17.31
C GLU A 474 -5.70 -9.98 17.32
N TYR A 475 -5.12 -10.67 16.35
CA TYR A 475 -5.23 -12.13 16.26
C TYR A 475 -4.28 -12.78 17.26
N ASN A 476 -4.83 -13.56 18.19
CA ASN A 476 -4.06 -14.35 19.14
C ASN A 476 -3.68 -15.69 18.50
N LEU A 477 -2.66 -15.69 17.64
CA LEU A 477 -2.22 -16.86 16.90
C LEU A 477 -1.78 -17.99 17.84
N THR A 478 -1.31 -17.68 19.06
CA THR A 478 -0.97 -18.72 20.05
C THR A 478 -2.17 -19.54 20.54
N SER A 479 -3.40 -19.03 20.35
CA SER A 479 -4.63 -19.76 20.69
C SER A 479 -5.12 -20.69 19.57
N PHE A 480 -4.49 -20.65 18.40
CA PHE A 480 -4.97 -21.35 17.22
C PHE A 480 -4.48 -22.80 17.21
N PRO A 481 -5.23 -23.74 16.63
CA PRO A 481 -4.73 -25.09 16.42
C PRO A 481 -3.64 -25.07 15.33
N ILE A 482 -2.73 -26.05 15.36
CA ILE A 482 -1.61 -26.10 14.40
C ILE A 482 -2.07 -26.21 12.94
N ASP A 483 -3.22 -26.84 12.69
CA ASP A 483 -3.84 -26.99 11.38
C ASP A 483 -4.52 -25.71 10.86
N SER A 484 -4.45 -24.61 11.62
CA SER A 484 -4.71 -23.27 11.12
C SER A 484 -3.57 -22.74 10.23
N LEU A 485 -2.41 -23.38 10.25
CA LEU A 485 -1.28 -23.10 9.35
C LEU A 485 -1.21 -24.15 8.26
N SER A 486 -0.71 -23.77 7.09
CA SER A 486 -0.43 -24.68 5.99
C SER A 486 0.50 -25.78 6.47
N CYS A 487 0.18 -27.01 6.10
CA CYS A 487 1.01 -28.18 6.37
C CYS A 487 2.26 -28.23 5.46
N VAL A 488 2.38 -27.30 4.50
CA VAL A 488 3.53 -27.18 3.59
C VAL A 488 4.72 -26.56 4.32
N ASP A 489 4.51 -25.40 4.95
CA ASP A 489 5.58 -24.58 5.53
C ASP A 489 5.40 -24.33 7.03
N CYS A 490 4.27 -24.74 7.63
CA CYS A 490 3.92 -24.44 9.01
C CYS A 490 4.00 -22.96 9.36
N PHE A 491 3.71 -22.08 8.40
CA PHE A 491 3.85 -20.64 8.55
C PHE A 491 2.65 -19.90 7.96
N HIS A 492 2.36 -20.11 6.69
CA HIS A 492 1.25 -19.42 6.03
C HIS A 492 -0.09 -19.95 6.54
N PRO A 493 -1.17 -19.14 6.53
CA PRO A 493 -2.50 -19.60 6.88
C PRO A 493 -2.98 -20.79 6.02
N SER A 494 -3.54 -21.82 6.64
CA SER A 494 -4.30 -22.84 5.90
C SER A 494 -5.65 -22.28 5.46
N THR A 495 -6.37 -23.04 4.63
CA THR A 495 -7.77 -22.75 4.29
C THR A 495 -8.58 -22.44 5.55
N LYS A 496 -8.41 -23.17 6.67
CA LYS A 496 -9.18 -22.95 7.90
C LYS A 496 -8.98 -21.54 8.49
N LEU A 497 -7.74 -21.03 8.51
CA LEU A 497 -7.47 -19.68 8.98
C LEU A 497 -7.96 -18.61 7.99
N HIS A 498 -7.84 -18.85 6.68
CA HIS A 498 -8.46 -17.99 5.67
C HIS A 498 -9.97 -17.83 5.90
N GLN A 499 -10.67 -18.92 6.18
CA GLN A 499 -12.11 -18.90 6.47
C GLN A 499 -12.43 -18.10 7.74
N LEU A 500 -11.63 -18.23 8.80
CA LEU A 500 -11.80 -17.48 10.03
C LEU A 500 -11.63 -15.97 9.79
N VAL A 501 -10.58 -15.58 9.05
CA VAL A 501 -10.31 -14.17 8.71
C VAL A 501 -11.43 -13.60 7.85
N ALA A 502 -11.87 -14.31 6.81
CA ALA A 502 -12.96 -13.88 5.94
C ALA A 502 -14.26 -13.61 6.73
N LYS A 503 -14.66 -14.55 7.59
CA LYS A 503 -15.85 -14.40 8.46
C LYS A 503 -15.69 -13.24 9.43
N THR A 504 -14.50 -13.07 10.02
CA THR A 504 -14.24 -12.01 11.00
C THR A 504 -14.34 -10.61 10.37
N LEU A 505 -13.75 -10.43 9.19
CA LEU A 505 -13.85 -9.18 8.42
C LEU A 505 -15.30 -8.93 7.99
N TRP A 506 -15.92 -9.92 7.35
CA TRP A 506 -17.30 -9.82 6.84
C TRP A 506 -18.30 -9.41 7.91
N ASN A 507 -18.26 -10.08 9.06
CA ASN A 507 -19.18 -9.82 10.17
C ASN A 507 -18.95 -8.43 10.79
N SER A 508 -17.81 -7.80 10.53
CA SER A 508 -17.44 -6.52 11.15
C SER A 508 -17.75 -5.32 10.27
N LEU A 509 -17.83 -5.50 8.95
CA LEU A 509 -18.12 -4.44 7.97
C LEU A 509 -19.33 -3.54 8.34
N PRO A 510 -20.44 -4.04 8.93
CA PRO A 510 -21.58 -3.20 9.32
C PRO A 510 -21.39 -2.35 10.59
N PHE A 511 -20.26 -2.49 11.27
CA PHE A 511 -20.05 -1.93 12.61
C PHE A 511 -18.80 -1.04 12.67
N SER A 512 -18.89 0.07 13.40
CA SER A 512 -17.71 0.86 13.73
C SER A 512 -16.83 0.12 14.73
N SER A 513 -15.52 0.08 14.49
CA SER A 513 -14.58 -0.43 15.48
C SER A 513 -14.05 0.75 16.31
N LEU A 514 -14.37 0.77 17.61
CA LEU A 514 -13.89 1.79 18.56
C LEU A 514 -12.49 1.46 19.13
N GLY A 515 -11.87 0.38 18.66
CA GLY A 515 -10.56 -0.10 19.13
C GLY A 515 -10.29 -1.56 18.73
N PRO A 516 -9.06 -2.06 18.99
CA PRO A 516 -8.66 -3.41 18.62
C PRO A 516 -9.53 -4.46 19.32
N LYS A 517 -10.08 -5.37 18.53
CA LYS A 517 -10.81 -6.55 19.02
C LYS A 517 -9.87 -7.75 19.01
N LEU A 518 -9.68 -8.37 20.17
CA LEU A 518 -8.94 -9.63 20.28
C LEU A 518 -9.71 -10.75 19.55
N VAL A 519 -9.05 -11.43 18.62
CA VAL A 519 -9.59 -12.55 17.86
C VAL A 519 -8.89 -13.82 18.31
N ASN A 520 -9.63 -14.68 19.02
CA ASN A 520 -9.19 -16.04 19.36
C ASN A 520 -9.74 -17.04 18.33
N TRP A 521 -9.21 -18.27 18.34
CA TRP A 521 -9.74 -19.33 17.50
C TRP A 521 -11.21 -19.62 17.80
N GLU A 522 -12.00 -19.74 16.73
CA GLU A 522 -13.42 -20.06 16.81
C GLU A 522 -13.78 -20.98 15.63
N SER A 523 -13.73 -22.29 15.86
CA SER A 523 -13.91 -23.30 14.81
C SER A 523 -15.28 -23.24 14.13
N ASP A 524 -16.30 -22.80 14.86
CA ASP A 524 -17.69 -22.77 14.40
C ASP A 524 -18.21 -21.35 14.12
N LYS A 525 -17.29 -20.36 13.98
CA LYS A 525 -17.65 -18.98 13.67
C LYS A 525 -18.64 -18.93 12.51
N LYS A 526 -19.76 -18.28 12.76
CA LYS A 526 -20.86 -18.14 11.79
C LYS A 526 -20.68 -16.91 10.92
N ILE A 527 -21.34 -16.92 9.78
CA ILE A 527 -21.42 -15.80 8.84
C ILE A 527 -22.66 -14.98 9.21
N ARG A 528 -22.49 -13.67 9.37
CA ARG A 528 -23.60 -12.73 9.57
C ARG A 528 -24.28 -12.43 8.23
N CYS A 529 -25.58 -12.57 8.18
CA CYS A 529 -26.38 -12.12 7.04
C CYS A 529 -26.61 -10.61 7.07
N TRP A 530 -26.65 -10.00 5.89
CA TRP A 530 -26.91 -8.57 5.76
C TRP A 530 -28.41 -8.33 5.57
N ASN A 531 -28.87 -7.19 6.09
CA ASN A 531 -30.22 -6.68 5.87
C ASN A 531 -30.18 -5.33 5.12
N GLU A 532 -31.37 -4.82 4.77
CA GLU A 532 -31.53 -3.60 3.97
C GLU A 532 -30.99 -2.33 4.65
N GLN A 533 -30.89 -2.33 5.97
CA GLN A 533 -30.44 -1.20 6.80
C GLN A 533 -28.93 -1.22 7.06
N ASP A 534 -28.29 -2.38 6.91
CA ASP A 534 -26.84 -2.51 7.07
C ASP A 534 -26.11 -1.69 6.02
N ARG A 535 -24.95 -1.13 6.40
CA ARG A 535 -24.05 -0.40 5.52
C ARG A 535 -22.62 -0.73 5.87
N ILE A 536 -21.73 -0.80 4.88
CA ILE A 536 -20.30 -0.80 5.14
C ILE A 536 -19.97 0.47 5.93
N ARG A 537 -19.50 0.31 7.17
CA ARG A 537 -19.18 1.43 8.06
C ARG A 537 -17.79 1.94 7.75
N ILE A 538 -17.74 3.24 7.42
CA ILE A 538 -16.50 3.97 7.12
C ILE A 538 -16.00 4.78 8.34
N ARG A 539 -16.79 4.82 9.42
CA ARG A 539 -16.47 5.50 10.69
C ARG A 539 -17.09 4.78 11.88
#